data_AF-A0A821XAC0-F1
#
_entry.id   AF-A0A821XAC0-F1
#
_cell.length_a   1.000
_cell.length_b   1.000
_cell.length_c   1.000
_cell.angle_alpha   90.00
_cell.angle_beta   90.00
_cell.angle_gamma   90.00
#
_symmetry.space_group_name_H-M   'P 1'
#
loop_
_entity.id
_entity.type
_entity.pdbx_description
1 polymer ?
#
loop_
_entity_poly.entity_id
_entity_poly.type
_entity_poly.pdbx_seq_one_letter_code
_entity_poly.pdbx_strand_id
1 'polypeptide(L)'
;MTEHGETKSVFMEACRVGVRTPMFNPDLCSTLSQMEPQHTAEVRDKIVTPPATGKYENFKSELIKRLSASHRERKIQQFMMNEELGDRKPSQFLRHLQHLAGPTMPDKFIRTFWSSRLPPNLQTIVVSQANMELEDLADLADRIHDIVSAGQVACASSSMPASMQIQNAALEQLSKAFTDAVA
;
A
#
# COMPACT_ATOMS: atom_id res chain seq x y z
N MET A 1 27.73 -3.64 -1.74
CA MET A 1 26.67 -2.60 -1.84
C MET A 1 27.28 -1.30 -2.38
N THR A 2 27.86 -1.30 -3.60
CA THR A 2 28.74 -0.16 -4.01
C THR A 2 28.74 0.18 -5.51
N GLU A 3 27.74 -0.22 -6.29
CA GLU A 3 27.71 0.12 -7.74
C GLU A 3 27.04 1.48 -8.06
N HIS A 4 26.33 2.07 -7.09
CA HIS A 4 25.52 3.28 -7.33
C HIS A 4 26.34 4.58 -7.37
N GLY A 5 27.55 4.58 -6.76
CA GLY A 5 28.47 5.72 -6.79
C GLY A 5 29.35 5.77 -8.04
N GLU A 6 29.69 4.60 -8.59
CA GLU A 6 30.60 4.49 -9.75
C GLU A 6 29.97 5.03 -11.03
N THR A 7 28.66 4.89 -11.22
CA THR A 7 27.99 5.35 -12.44
C THR A 7 28.02 6.85 -12.65
N LYS A 8 27.77 7.62 -11.59
CA LYS A 8 27.94 9.07 -11.60
C LYS A 8 29.39 9.48 -11.75
N SER A 9 30.30 8.79 -11.07
CA SER A 9 31.73 9.10 -11.14
C SER A 9 32.28 8.83 -12.53
N VAL A 10 31.98 7.68 -13.14
CA VAL A 10 32.45 7.32 -14.48
C VAL A 10 31.85 8.25 -15.55
N PHE A 11 30.59 8.67 -15.39
CA PHE A 11 29.96 9.63 -16.30
C PHE A 11 30.55 11.04 -16.15
N MET A 12 30.70 11.55 -14.91
CA MET A 12 31.32 12.85 -14.67
C MET A 12 32.81 12.85 -15.01
N GLU A 13 33.52 11.74 -14.83
CA GLU A 13 34.92 11.57 -15.23
C GLU A 13 35.04 11.56 -16.76
N ALA A 14 34.12 10.88 -17.47
CA ALA A 14 34.05 10.95 -18.93
C ALA A 14 33.79 12.38 -19.45
N CYS A 15 32.97 13.17 -18.74
CA CYS A 15 32.77 14.60 -19.04
C CYS A 15 34.00 15.46 -18.68
N ARG A 16 34.75 15.12 -17.61
CA ARG A 16 35.93 15.85 -17.13
C ARG A 16 37.19 15.61 -17.98
N VAL A 17 37.37 14.40 -18.52
CA VAL A 17 38.58 14.00 -19.28
C VAL A 17 38.60 14.58 -20.70
N GLY A 18 37.62 15.41 -21.10
CA GLY A 18 37.66 16.08 -22.40
C GLY A 18 37.59 15.10 -23.58
N VAL A 19 37.13 13.87 -23.33
CA VAL A 19 36.61 13.03 -24.41
C VAL A 19 35.36 13.77 -24.87
N ARG A 20 35.49 14.51 -25.98
CA ARG A 20 34.34 14.98 -26.74
C ARG A 20 33.51 13.76 -27.10
N THR A 21 32.64 13.32 -26.21
CA THR A 21 31.40 12.72 -26.64
C THR A 21 30.58 13.90 -27.14
N PRO A 22 30.36 14.07 -28.46
CA PRO A 22 29.47 15.11 -29.01
C PRO A 22 28.00 14.83 -28.67
N MET A 23 27.75 14.09 -27.57
CA MET A 23 26.55 13.33 -27.36
C MET A 23 25.58 14.06 -26.43
N PHE A 24 26.02 14.99 -25.58
CA PHE A 24 25.13 15.68 -24.64
C PHE A 24 25.37 17.19 -24.57
N ASN A 25 24.28 17.96 -24.59
CA ASN A 25 24.28 19.40 -24.41
C ASN A 25 24.73 19.77 -22.97
N PRO A 26 25.35 20.95 -22.77
CA PRO A 26 25.82 21.39 -21.45
C PRO A 26 24.72 21.41 -20.37
N ASP A 27 23.48 21.74 -20.77
CA ASP A 27 22.33 21.76 -19.86
C ASP A 27 22.01 20.38 -19.25
N LEU A 28 22.25 19.31 -20.01
CA LEU A 28 21.99 17.95 -19.55
C LEU A 28 23.06 17.48 -18.55
N CYS A 29 24.32 17.87 -18.77
CA CYS A 29 25.41 17.59 -17.83
C CYS A 29 25.20 18.30 -16.47
N SER A 30 24.75 19.56 -16.51
CA SER A 30 24.41 20.32 -15.30
C SER A 30 23.25 19.65 -14.54
N THR A 31 22.21 19.22 -15.26
CA THR A 31 21.05 18.53 -14.66
C THR A 31 21.47 17.22 -13.99
N LEU A 32 22.27 16.38 -14.67
CA LEU A 32 22.75 15.11 -14.12
C LEU A 32 23.64 15.27 -12.88
N SER A 33 24.41 16.36 -12.82
CA SER A 33 25.28 16.67 -11.68
C SER A 33 24.48 17.04 -10.43
N GLN A 34 23.29 17.64 -10.61
CA GLN A 34 22.42 18.07 -9.52
C GLN A 34 21.46 16.98 -9.01
N MET A 35 21.22 15.94 -9.81
CA MET A 35 20.34 14.83 -9.40
C MET A 35 20.95 14.00 -8.28
N GLU A 36 20.18 13.20 -7.55
CA GLU A 36 20.71 12.18 -6.63
C GLU A 36 21.11 10.88 -7.37
N PRO A 37 22.08 10.10 -6.85
CA PRO A 37 22.55 8.86 -7.49
C PRO A 37 21.43 7.86 -7.78
N GLN A 38 20.46 7.77 -6.87
CA GLN A 38 19.27 6.92 -7.03
C GLN A 38 18.42 7.30 -8.25
N HIS A 39 18.28 8.59 -8.53
CA HIS A 39 17.48 9.06 -9.67
C HIS A 39 18.23 8.91 -10.99
N THR A 40 19.55 9.10 -10.98
CA THR A 40 20.41 8.87 -12.15
C THR A 40 20.41 7.39 -12.56
N ALA A 41 20.32 6.47 -11.60
CA ALA A 41 20.27 5.04 -11.88
C ALA A 41 19.01 4.63 -12.68
N GLU A 42 17.85 5.23 -12.40
CA GLU A 42 16.59 4.90 -13.08
C GLU A 42 16.54 5.34 -14.56
N VAL A 43 17.39 6.30 -14.94
CA VAL A 43 17.52 6.81 -16.31
C VAL A 43 18.87 6.47 -16.96
N ARG A 44 19.64 5.56 -16.35
CA ARG A 44 21.01 5.21 -16.79
C ARG A 44 21.07 4.80 -18.26
N ASP A 45 20.10 4.03 -18.73
CA ASP A 45 20.01 3.58 -20.12
C ASP A 45 19.83 4.73 -21.12
N LYS A 46 19.15 5.83 -20.71
CA LYS A 46 19.00 7.03 -21.55
C LYS A 46 20.25 7.91 -21.56
N ILE A 47 21.08 7.79 -20.52
CA ILE A 47 22.39 8.45 -20.43
C ILE A 47 23.43 7.67 -21.26
N VAL A 48 23.41 6.34 -21.21
CA VAL A 48 24.36 5.47 -21.93
C VAL A 48 24.00 5.35 -23.41
N THR A 49 22.71 5.31 -23.75
CA THR A 49 22.22 5.18 -25.14
C THR A 49 21.24 6.30 -25.48
N PRO A 50 21.74 7.49 -25.85
CA PRO A 50 20.88 8.59 -26.24
C PRO A 50 20.35 8.45 -27.67
N PRO A 51 19.15 9.00 -27.93
CA PRO A 51 18.58 9.06 -29.27
C PRO A 51 19.36 10.03 -30.18
N ALA A 52 19.22 9.85 -31.50
CA ALA A 52 19.90 10.66 -32.51
C ALA A 52 19.43 12.13 -32.54
N THR A 53 18.18 12.41 -32.18
CA THR A 53 17.54 13.74 -32.20
C THR A 53 16.76 13.99 -30.90
N GLY A 54 16.59 15.26 -30.52
CA GLY A 54 15.76 15.64 -29.37
C GLY A 54 16.29 15.17 -28.01
N LYS A 55 17.61 15.07 -27.83
CA LYS A 55 18.27 14.43 -26.69
C LYS A 55 17.80 14.93 -25.32
N TYR A 56 17.73 16.25 -25.16
CA TYR A 56 17.31 16.87 -23.89
C TYR A 56 15.82 16.65 -23.61
N GLU A 57 14.95 16.87 -24.60
CA GLU A 57 13.51 16.68 -24.44
C GLU A 57 13.14 15.22 -24.18
N ASN A 58 13.78 14.28 -24.88
CA ASN A 58 13.54 12.85 -24.64
C ASN A 58 14.10 12.39 -23.29
N PHE A 59 15.26 12.91 -22.89
CA PHE A 59 15.80 12.65 -21.56
C PHE A 59 14.87 13.20 -20.48
N LYS A 60 14.41 14.44 -20.61
CA LYS A 60 13.50 15.10 -19.67
C LYS A 60 12.16 14.38 -19.57
N SER A 61 11.57 13.99 -20.69
CA SER A 61 10.28 13.28 -20.70
C SER A 61 10.40 11.90 -20.05
N GLU A 62 11.44 11.13 -20.38
CA GLU A 62 11.69 9.83 -19.77
C GLU A 62 12.06 9.94 -18.29
N LEU A 63 12.82 10.97 -17.91
CA LEU A 63 13.14 11.28 -16.51
C LEU A 63 11.87 11.51 -15.70
N ILE A 64 11.00 12.41 -16.16
CA ILE A 64 9.72 12.70 -15.50
C ILE A 64 8.89 11.42 -15.41
N LYS A 65 8.78 10.67 -16.51
CA LYS A 65 7.96 9.46 -16.58
C LYS A 65 8.44 8.38 -15.60
N ARG A 66 9.74 8.08 -15.59
CA ARG A 66 10.31 6.99 -14.78
C ARG A 66 10.38 7.35 -13.30
N LEU A 67 10.85 8.57 -12.98
CA LEU A 67 10.86 9.01 -11.59
C LEU A 67 9.46 9.11 -11.01
N SER A 68 8.48 9.56 -11.80
CA SER A 68 7.07 9.56 -11.35
C SER A 68 6.54 8.14 -11.13
N ALA A 69 6.90 7.18 -11.98
CA ALA A 69 6.50 5.79 -11.83
C ALA A 69 7.14 5.12 -10.61
N SER A 70 8.46 5.26 -10.44
CA SER A 70 9.20 4.73 -9.28
C SER A 70 8.76 5.38 -7.98
N HIS A 71 8.57 6.71 -7.96
CA HIS A 71 8.04 7.41 -6.80
C HIS A 71 6.65 6.88 -6.42
N ARG A 72 5.78 6.67 -7.40
CA ARG A 72 4.45 6.08 -7.18
C ARG A 72 4.55 4.68 -6.60
N GLU A 73 5.42 3.82 -7.16
CA GLU A 73 5.59 2.45 -6.69
C GLU A 73 6.15 2.39 -5.27
N ARG A 74 7.16 3.20 -4.95
CA ARG A 74 7.67 3.33 -3.57
C ARG A 74 6.59 3.82 -2.61
N LYS A 75 5.75 4.75 -3.05
CA LYS A 75 4.61 5.24 -2.26
C LYS A 75 3.56 4.14 -2.03
N ILE A 76 3.27 3.30 -3.03
CA ILE A 76 2.42 2.12 -2.89
C ILE A 76 3.03 1.10 -1.92
N GLN A 77 4.33 0.82 -2.04
CA GLN A 77 5.05 -0.10 -1.15
C GLN A 77 5.00 0.39 0.30
N GLN A 78 5.29 1.68 0.53
CA GLN A 78 5.20 2.30 1.85
C GLN A 78 3.77 2.22 2.42
N PHE A 79 2.78 2.56 1.59
CA PHE A 79 1.36 2.41 1.92
C PHE A 79 0.97 0.98 2.33
N MET A 80 1.65 -0.04 1.78
CA MET A 80 1.40 -1.44 2.15
C MET A 80 2.15 -1.89 3.40
N MET A 81 3.33 -1.34 3.67
CA MET A 81 4.22 -1.80 4.74
C MET A 81 3.93 -1.16 6.10
N ASN A 82 3.39 0.06 6.13
CA ASN A 82 3.42 0.89 7.34
C ASN A 82 2.06 1.09 8.04
N GLU A 83 0.95 0.80 7.38
CA GLU A 83 -0.38 1.10 7.91
C GLU A 83 -1.12 -0.11 8.49
N GLU A 84 -1.45 -0.01 9.78
CA GLU A 84 -2.34 -0.91 10.50
C GLU A 84 -3.57 -0.14 11.01
N LEU A 85 -4.69 -0.85 11.16
CA LEU A 85 -5.94 -0.26 11.68
C LEU A 85 -5.78 0.21 13.14
N GLY A 86 -5.07 -0.56 13.98
CA GLY A 86 -4.94 -0.30 15.42
C GLY A 86 -6.29 -0.22 16.13
N ASP A 87 -6.45 0.76 17.02
CA ASP A 87 -7.70 1.08 17.72
C ASP A 87 -8.56 2.14 16.99
N ARG A 88 -8.25 2.43 15.73
CA ARG A 88 -8.94 3.47 14.96
C ARG A 88 -10.25 2.94 14.39
N LYS A 89 -11.22 3.84 14.26
CA LYS A 89 -12.44 3.54 13.51
C LYS A 89 -12.14 3.24 12.03
N PRO A 90 -12.82 2.26 11.41
CA PRO A 90 -12.66 1.96 9.99
C PRO A 90 -12.73 3.18 9.06
N SER A 91 -13.63 4.14 9.29
CA SER A 91 -13.73 5.38 8.50
C SER A 91 -12.53 6.31 8.66
N GLN A 92 -12.00 6.44 9.87
CA GLN A 92 -10.81 7.26 10.13
C GLN A 92 -9.59 6.67 9.44
N PHE A 93 -9.47 5.34 9.49
CA PHE A 93 -8.43 4.63 8.77
C PHE A 93 -8.56 4.81 7.26
N LEU A 94 -9.78 4.70 6.71
CA LEU A 94 -10.01 4.94 5.29
C LEU A 94 -9.58 6.36 4.85
N ARG A 95 -9.99 7.40 5.59
CA ARG A 95 -9.61 8.79 5.27
C ARG A 95 -8.10 9.00 5.34
N HIS A 96 -7.45 8.37 6.31
CA HIS A 96 -5.99 8.39 6.41
C HIS A 96 -5.34 7.75 5.18
N LEU A 97 -5.86 6.59 4.73
CA LEU A 97 -5.39 5.92 3.52
C LEU A 97 -5.61 6.78 2.27
N GLN A 98 -6.76 7.44 2.12
CA GLN A 98 -7.02 8.35 0.99
C GLN A 98 -6.05 9.55 0.98
N HIS A 99 -5.79 10.15 2.16
CA HIS A 99 -4.85 11.25 2.28
C HIS A 99 -3.43 10.83 1.89
N LEU A 100 -2.99 9.66 2.36
CA LEU A 100 -1.68 9.10 2.02
C LEU A 100 -1.60 8.72 0.54
N ALA A 101 -2.60 8.04 0.01
CA ALA A 101 -2.66 7.60 -1.38
C ALA A 101 -2.61 8.80 -2.34
N GLY A 102 -3.36 9.86 -2.02
CA GLY A 102 -3.53 11.04 -2.87
C GLY A 102 -4.36 10.74 -4.13
N PRO A 103 -4.53 11.72 -5.04
CA PRO A 103 -5.45 11.62 -6.18
C PRO A 103 -5.01 10.65 -7.29
N THR A 104 -3.83 10.04 -7.14
CA THR A 104 -3.21 9.19 -8.17
C THR A 104 -3.60 7.72 -8.03
N MET A 105 -4.11 7.32 -6.87
CA MET A 105 -4.45 5.93 -6.56
C MET A 105 -5.94 5.68 -6.83
N PRO A 106 -6.29 4.60 -7.55
CA PRO A 106 -7.69 4.30 -7.82
C PRO A 106 -8.39 3.73 -6.58
N ASP A 107 -9.63 4.16 -6.33
CA ASP A 107 -10.43 3.79 -5.16
C ASP A 107 -10.59 2.29 -4.96
N LYS A 108 -10.64 1.52 -6.05
CA LYS A 108 -10.66 0.04 -6.01
C LYS A 108 -9.45 -0.56 -5.29
N PHE A 109 -8.28 0.06 -5.44
CA PHE A 109 -7.06 -0.38 -4.77
C PHE A 109 -7.11 -0.03 -3.29
N ILE A 110 -7.51 1.20 -2.97
CA ILE A 110 -7.70 1.67 -1.59
C ILE A 110 -8.70 0.77 -0.86
N ARG A 111 -9.83 0.43 -1.50
CA ARG A 111 -10.84 -0.48 -0.97
C ARG A 111 -10.29 -1.86 -0.66
N THR A 112 -9.56 -2.46 -1.60
CA THR A 112 -8.99 -3.80 -1.43
C THR A 112 -7.99 -3.82 -0.28
N PHE A 113 -7.12 -2.81 -0.21
CA PHE A 113 -6.17 -2.67 0.87
C PHE A 113 -6.83 -2.43 2.22
N TRP A 114 -7.74 -1.46 2.30
CA TRP A 114 -8.52 -1.14 3.49
C TRP A 114 -9.23 -2.39 4.02
N SER A 115 -9.95 -3.11 3.15
CA SER A 115 -10.61 -4.39 3.48
C SER A 115 -9.64 -5.41 4.06
N SER A 116 -8.46 -5.60 3.43
CA SER A 116 -7.48 -6.60 3.88
C SER A 116 -6.92 -6.36 5.30
N ARG A 117 -7.01 -5.12 5.79
CA ARG A 117 -6.51 -4.70 7.11
C ARG A 117 -7.59 -4.66 8.18
N LEU A 118 -8.87 -4.89 7.83
CA LEU A 118 -9.95 -4.93 8.81
C LEU A 118 -10.01 -6.27 9.55
N PRO A 119 -10.56 -6.30 10.79
CA PRO A 119 -10.93 -7.52 11.48
C PRO A 119 -11.85 -8.43 10.65
N PRO A 120 -11.78 -9.78 10.81
CA PRO A 120 -12.50 -10.74 9.95
C PRO A 120 -14.02 -10.52 9.85
N ASN A 121 -14.63 -10.09 10.95
CA ASN A 121 -16.05 -9.76 11.02
C ASN A 121 -16.40 -8.61 10.06
N LEU A 122 -15.57 -7.56 10.01
CA LEU A 122 -15.76 -6.42 9.12
C LEU A 122 -15.43 -6.74 7.66
N GLN A 123 -14.41 -7.58 7.40
CA GLN A 123 -14.08 -8.02 6.04
C GLN A 123 -15.27 -8.68 5.34
N THR A 124 -15.98 -9.55 6.06
CA THR A 124 -17.14 -10.28 5.52
C THR A 124 -18.23 -9.33 5.03
N ILE A 125 -18.49 -8.25 5.76
CA ILE A 125 -19.48 -7.23 5.41
C ILE A 125 -19.00 -6.41 4.21
N VAL A 126 -17.72 -6.01 4.20
CA VAL A 126 -17.11 -5.24 3.12
C VAL A 126 -17.11 -5.97 1.78
N VAL A 127 -16.86 -7.29 1.81
CA VAL A 127 -16.92 -8.17 0.64
C VAL A 127 -18.36 -8.34 0.14
N SER A 128 -19.32 -8.46 1.07
CA SER A 128 -20.74 -8.61 0.72
C SER A 128 -21.33 -7.36 0.05
N GLN A 129 -20.83 -6.18 0.42
CA GLN A 129 -21.28 -4.86 -0.08
C GLN A 129 -20.50 -4.43 -1.34
N ALA A 130 -20.40 -5.28 -2.36
CA ALA A 130 -19.57 -5.04 -3.56
C ALA A 130 -19.88 -3.73 -4.33
N ASN A 131 -21.11 -3.22 -4.25
CA ASN A 131 -21.59 -2.09 -5.06
C ASN A 131 -21.74 -0.78 -4.28
N MET A 132 -21.42 -0.76 -2.98
CA MET A 132 -21.54 0.43 -2.13
C MET A 132 -20.34 1.37 -2.34
N GLU A 133 -20.57 2.68 -2.26
CA GLU A 133 -19.49 3.66 -2.27
C GLU A 133 -18.58 3.50 -1.05
N LEU A 134 -17.31 3.86 -1.21
CA LEU A 134 -16.28 3.56 -0.21
C LEU A 134 -16.52 4.29 1.12
N GLU A 135 -17.08 5.50 1.07
CA GLU A 135 -17.45 6.28 2.27
C GLU A 135 -18.66 5.69 3.01
N ASP A 136 -19.75 5.37 2.29
CA ASP A 136 -20.93 4.73 2.89
C ASP A 136 -20.57 3.38 3.53
N LEU A 137 -19.63 2.66 2.91
CA LEU A 137 -19.13 1.39 3.41
C LEU A 137 -18.28 1.57 4.67
N ALA A 138 -17.50 2.64 4.76
CA ALA A 138 -16.77 3.02 5.97
C ALA A 138 -17.73 3.37 7.11
N ASP A 139 -18.80 4.13 6.84
CA ASP A 139 -19.82 4.45 7.85
C ASP A 139 -20.55 3.20 8.36
N LEU A 140 -20.81 2.23 7.48
CA LEU A 140 -21.35 0.93 7.88
C LEU A 140 -20.37 0.15 8.77
N ALA A 141 -19.10 0.11 8.38
CA ALA A 141 -18.06 -0.56 9.14
C ALA A 141 -17.89 0.07 10.54
N ASP A 142 -17.99 1.39 10.66
CA ASP A 142 -17.95 2.13 11.93
C ASP A 142 -19.08 1.71 12.87
N ARG A 143 -20.33 1.67 12.38
CA ARG A 143 -21.48 1.25 13.21
C ARG A 143 -21.29 -0.15 13.77
N ILE A 144 -20.72 -1.06 12.98
CA ILE A 144 -20.50 -2.45 13.39
C ILE A 144 -19.30 -2.55 14.33
N HIS A 145 -18.24 -1.77 14.06
CA HIS A 145 -17.09 -1.67 14.94
C HIS A 145 -17.50 -1.18 16.34
N ASP A 146 -18.38 -0.17 16.44
CA ASP A 146 -18.87 0.33 17.72
C ASP A 146 -19.68 -0.73 18.50
N ILE A 147 -20.49 -1.56 17.82
CA ILE A 147 -21.25 -2.66 18.46
C ILE A 147 -20.30 -3.74 19.00
N VAL A 148 -19.30 -4.13 18.22
CA VAL A 148 -18.36 -5.19 18.60
C VAL A 148 -17.47 -4.72 19.76
N SER A 149 -16.95 -3.49 19.69
CA SER A 149 -16.13 -2.90 20.75
C SER A 149 -16.93 -2.73 22.04
N ALA A 150 -18.20 -2.32 21.99
CA ALA A 150 -19.06 -2.24 23.18
C ALA A 150 -19.37 -3.61 23.78
N GLY A 151 -19.56 -4.63 22.94
CA GLY A 151 -19.76 -6.02 23.38
C GLY A 151 -18.56 -6.57 24.15
N GLN A 152 -17.33 -6.32 23.68
CA GLN A 152 -16.10 -6.79 24.33
C GLN A 152 -15.88 -6.20 25.73
N VAL A 153 -16.29 -4.95 25.96
CA VAL A 153 -16.20 -4.31 27.29
C VAL A 153 -17.22 -4.90 28.27
N ALA A 154 -18.43 -5.24 27.79
CA ALA A 154 -19.44 -5.89 28.62
C ALA A 154 -19.02 -7.32 29.06
N CYS A 155 -18.30 -8.05 28.21
CA CYS A 155 -17.80 -9.40 28.52
C CYS A 155 -16.66 -9.41 29.55
N ALA A 156 -15.94 -8.30 29.73
CA ALA A 156 -14.88 -8.19 30.74
C ALA A 156 -15.42 -7.89 32.16
N SER A 157 -16.66 -7.38 32.25
CA SER A 157 -17.32 -7.04 33.53
C SER A 157 -18.50 -7.96 33.88
N SER A 158 -18.94 -8.83 32.96
CA SER A 158 -19.95 -9.84 33.24
C SER A 158 -19.40 -11.21 32.88
N SER A 159 -19.48 -12.13 33.84
CA SER A 159 -19.33 -13.56 33.59
C SER A 159 -20.11 -13.91 32.32
N MET A 160 -19.41 -14.50 31.34
CA MET A 160 -19.90 -15.17 30.12
C MET A 160 -21.39 -15.01 29.79
N PRO A 161 -21.77 -14.51 28.59
CA PRO A 161 -23.18 -14.46 28.22
C PRO A 161 -23.75 -15.88 28.23
N ALA A 162 -24.82 -16.08 29.02
CA ALA A 162 -25.52 -17.35 29.20
C ALA A 162 -25.94 -18.05 27.89
N SER A 163 -25.91 -17.33 26.76
CA SER A 163 -26.18 -17.87 25.42
C SER A 163 -25.19 -18.97 24.99
N MET A 164 -23.91 -18.90 25.39
CA MET A 164 -22.92 -19.93 25.04
C MET A 164 -23.00 -21.19 25.92
N GLN A 165 -23.57 -21.09 27.13
CA GLN A 165 -23.77 -22.24 28.01
C GLN A 165 -24.92 -23.15 27.51
N ILE A 166 -25.96 -22.56 26.90
CA ILE A 166 -27.12 -23.31 26.39
C ILE A 166 -26.73 -24.17 25.18
N GLN A 167 -25.84 -23.70 24.29
CA GLN A 167 -25.38 -24.49 23.14
C GLN A 167 -24.48 -25.67 23.55
N ASN A 168 -23.63 -25.51 24.56
CA ASN A 168 -22.77 -26.58 25.04
C ASN A 168 -23.54 -27.65 25.81
N ALA A 169 -24.54 -27.26 26.61
CA ALA A 169 -25.42 -28.21 27.31
C ALA A 169 -26.29 -29.03 26.33
N ALA A 170 -26.76 -28.41 25.23
CA ALA A 170 -27.54 -29.11 24.21
C ALA A 170 -26.69 -30.12 23.41
N LEU A 171 -25.42 -29.81 23.11
CA LEU A 171 -24.50 -30.74 22.44
C LEU A 171 -24.13 -31.95 23.32
N GLU A 172 -23.93 -31.74 24.61
CA GLU A 172 -23.70 -32.83 25.58
C GLU A 172 -24.93 -33.75 25.71
N GLN A 173 -26.14 -33.19 25.74
CA GLN A 173 -27.37 -33.99 25.76
C GLN A 173 -27.57 -34.79 24.47
N LEU A 174 -27.22 -34.23 23.31
CA LEU A 174 -27.27 -34.94 22.02
C LEU A 174 -26.22 -36.06 21.94
N SER A 175 -25.00 -35.82 22.42
CA SER A 175 -23.94 -36.84 22.50
C SER A 175 -24.37 -38.01 23.38
N LYS A 176 -24.91 -37.72 24.57
CA LYS A 176 -25.37 -38.73 25.52
C LYS A 176 -26.55 -39.55 24.96
N ALA A 177 -27.54 -38.88 24.36
CA ALA A 177 -28.69 -39.54 23.74
C ALA A 177 -28.30 -40.46 22.57
N PHE A 178 -27.25 -40.10 21.82
CA PHE A 178 -26.73 -40.93 20.74
C PHE A 178 -25.99 -42.19 21.26
N THR A 179 -25.34 -42.08 22.42
CA THR A 179 -24.58 -43.19 23.01
C THR A 179 -25.51 -44.22 23.67
N ASP A 180 -26.59 -43.78 24.30
CA ASP A 180 -27.60 -44.65 24.91
C ASP A 180 -28.48 -45.41 23.88
N ALA A 181 -28.53 -44.94 22.63
CA ALA A 181 -29.28 -45.60 21.54
C ALA A 181 -28.47 -46.67 20.78
N VAL A 182 -27.15 -46.74 21.01
CA VAL A 182 -26.22 -47.66 20.34
C VAL A 182 -25.78 -48.83 21.26
N ALA A 183 -26.14 -48.79 22.54
CA ALA A 183 -25.96 -49.89 23.51
C ALA A 183 -27.23 -50.73 23.66
#